data_AF-A0AAW1KQR5-F1
#
_entry.id   AF-A0AAW1KQR5-F1
#
_cell.length_a   1.000
_cell.length_b   1.000
_cell.length_c   1.000
_cell.angle_alpha   90.00
_cell.angle_beta   90.00
_cell.angle_gamma   90.00
#
_symmetry.space_group_name_H-M   'P 1'
#
loop_
_entity.id
_entity.type
_entity.pdbx_description
1 polymer ?
#
loop_
_entity_poly.entity_id
_entity_poly.type
_entity_poly.pdbx_seq_one_letter_code
_entity_poly.pdbx_strand_id
1 'polypeptide(L)'
;MSRSRNFTCYISSPDQDAIVKSLENKVTWYIGQDEVGAHGMKHIQLMFGYKNAKTVDAVIKQTQITTVQIVRDPEATLQYCTDDRKRDPQGKVHAYGNIPAFSKKADKSLIEEAIDKYLY
;
A
#
# COMPACT_ATOMS: atom_id res chain seq x y z
N MET A 1 -0.48 -16.39 -17.43
CA MET A 1 -0.76 -15.69 -16.15
C MET A 1 -0.32 -14.24 -16.28
N SER A 2 -1.20 -13.29 -15.93
CA SER A 2 -0.90 -11.85 -15.99
C SER A 2 0.20 -11.48 -14.99
N ARG A 3 1.13 -10.62 -15.41
CA ARG A 3 2.23 -10.11 -14.59
C ARG A 3 2.09 -8.61 -14.42
N SER A 4 2.41 -8.09 -13.23
CA SER A 4 2.40 -6.66 -12.93
C SER A 4 3.60 -6.29 -12.06
N ARG A 5 3.98 -5.01 -12.09
CA ARG A 5 4.93 -4.43 -11.13
C ARG A 5 4.22 -3.84 -9.91
N ASN A 6 2.94 -3.50 -10.05
CA ASN A 6 2.16 -2.80 -9.03
C ASN A 6 0.98 -3.68 -8.58
N PHE A 7 0.79 -3.71 -7.27
CA PHE A 7 -0.21 -4.52 -6.59
C PHE A 7 -0.87 -3.70 -5.50
N THR A 8 -2.07 -4.13 -5.11
CA THR A 8 -2.78 -3.58 -3.96
C THR A 8 -3.27 -4.72 -3.09
N CYS A 9 -3.39 -4.47 -1.80
CA CYS A 9 -3.94 -5.41 -0.83
C CYS A 9 -4.60 -4.65 0.32
N TYR A 10 -5.38 -5.40 1.10
CA TYR A 10 -5.78 -4.98 2.44
C TYR A 10 -5.34 -6.01 3.48
N ILE A 11 -4.95 -5.56 4.67
CA ILE A 11 -4.51 -6.42 5.77
C ILE A 11 -5.48 -6.21 6.93
N SER A 12 -6.26 -7.23 7.26
CA SER A 12 -7.20 -7.24 8.38
C SER A 12 -6.78 -8.34 9.36
N SER A 13 -5.70 -8.08 10.11
CA SER A 13 -5.11 -9.03 11.06
C SER A 13 -4.67 -8.30 12.33
N PRO A 14 -4.73 -8.92 13.53
CA PRO A 14 -4.12 -8.36 14.74
C PRO A 14 -2.63 -8.01 14.56
N ASP A 15 -1.92 -8.74 13.70
CA ASP A 15 -0.49 -8.56 13.44
C ASP A 15 -0.21 -7.65 12.23
N GLN A 16 -1.17 -6.81 11.83
CA GLN A 16 -1.09 -5.99 10.63
C GLN A 16 0.22 -5.16 10.55
N ASP A 17 0.64 -4.52 11.65
CA ASP A 17 1.86 -3.71 11.70
C ASP A 17 3.12 -4.56 11.43
N ALA A 18 3.18 -5.78 11.96
CA ALA A 18 4.29 -6.70 11.72
C ALA A 18 4.33 -7.19 10.27
N ILE A 19 3.15 -7.43 9.66
CA ILE A 19 3.03 -7.80 8.25
C ILE A 19 3.54 -6.65 7.37
N VAL A 20 3.11 -5.41 7.63
CA VAL A 20 3.56 -4.22 6.89
C VAL A 20 5.07 -4.03 7.02
N LYS A 21 5.62 -4.10 8.24
CA LYS A 21 7.07 -4.02 8.45
C LYS A 21 7.83 -5.11 7.69
N SER A 22 7.26 -6.31 7.56
CA SER A 22 7.88 -7.39 6.77
C SER A 22 7.95 -7.08 5.27
N LEU A 23 7.10 -6.18 4.75
CA LEU A 23 7.08 -5.80 3.34
C LEU A 23 8.30 -4.99 2.93
N GLU A 24 8.88 -4.20 3.83
CA GLU A 24 10.09 -3.39 3.57
C GLU A 24 11.24 -4.25 3.01
N ASN A 25 11.38 -5.50 3.45
CA ASN A 25 12.40 -6.44 2.97
C ASN A 25 12.00 -7.22 1.71
N LYS A 26 10.76 -7.07 1.23
CA LYS A 26 10.17 -7.89 0.16
C LYS A 26 9.85 -7.07 -1.09
N VAL A 27 9.50 -5.80 -0.94
CA VAL A 27 9.01 -4.92 -2.01
C VAL A 27 9.99 -3.77 -2.25
N THR A 28 9.83 -3.06 -3.36
CA THR A 28 10.66 -1.89 -3.67
C THR A 28 10.08 -0.62 -3.04
N TRP A 29 8.77 -0.54 -2.93
CA TRP A 29 8.06 0.57 -2.31
C TRP A 29 6.66 0.12 -1.89
N TYR A 30 6.08 0.81 -0.90
CA TYR A 30 4.65 0.77 -0.61
C TYR A 30 4.14 2.11 -0.09
N ILE A 31 2.84 2.34 -0.21
CA ILE A 31 2.13 3.44 0.41
C ILE A 31 0.70 3.02 0.76
N GLY A 32 0.18 3.52 1.87
CA GLY A 32 -1.23 3.49 2.18
C GLY A 32 -1.48 3.92 3.62
N GLN A 33 -2.58 3.47 4.21
CA GLN A 33 -3.06 3.98 5.49
C GLN A 33 -3.91 2.95 6.23
N ASP A 34 -4.05 3.17 7.53
CA ASP A 34 -5.08 2.50 8.33
C ASP A 34 -6.46 3.06 7.93
N GLU A 35 -7.40 2.18 7.61
CA GLU A 35 -8.77 2.51 7.24
C GLU A 35 -9.78 1.84 8.18
N VAL A 36 -10.94 2.48 8.33
CA VAL A 36 -12.10 1.89 8.98
C VAL A 36 -13.09 1.45 7.91
N GLY A 37 -13.20 0.14 7.70
CA GLY A 37 -14.12 -0.43 6.73
C GLY A 37 -15.58 -0.26 7.14
N ALA A 38 -16.49 -0.64 6.22
CA ALA A 38 -17.90 -0.77 6.54
C ALA A 38 -18.04 -1.72 7.75
N HIS A 39 -18.84 -1.33 8.74
CA HIS A 39 -19.02 -2.02 10.04
C HIS A 39 -17.91 -1.84 11.08
N GLY A 40 -17.01 -0.87 10.91
CA GLY A 40 -16.02 -0.52 11.94
C GLY A 40 -14.79 -1.43 11.96
N MET A 41 -14.65 -2.31 10.98
CA MET A 41 -13.50 -3.21 10.87
C MET A 41 -12.26 -2.45 10.43
N LYS A 42 -11.27 -2.36 11.32
CA LYS A 42 -9.97 -1.75 11.01
C LYS A 42 -9.16 -2.66 10.10
N HIS A 43 -8.53 -2.08 9.10
CA HIS A 43 -7.58 -2.76 8.22
C HIS A 43 -6.57 -1.76 7.68
N ILE A 44 -5.47 -2.27 7.13
CA ILE A 44 -4.49 -1.45 6.41
C ILE A 44 -4.73 -1.63 4.92
N GLN A 45 -5.00 -0.54 4.20
CA GLN A 45 -5.13 -0.54 2.75
C GLN A 45 -3.80 -0.08 2.14
N LEU A 46 -3.21 -0.87 1.24
CA LEU A 46 -1.89 -0.58 0.66
C LEU A 46 -1.87 -0.71 -0.86
N MET A 47 -1.02 0.10 -1.47
CA MET A 47 -0.46 -0.10 -2.80
C MET A 47 1.04 -0.33 -2.67
N PHE A 48 1.59 -1.30 -3.40
CA PHE A 48 3.00 -1.64 -3.35
C PHE A 48 3.51 -2.11 -4.70
N GLY A 49 4.83 -2.11 -4.86
CA GLY A 49 5.42 -2.50 -6.12
C GLY A 49 6.82 -3.10 -6.05
N TYR A 50 7.22 -3.65 -7.19
CA TYR A 50 8.49 -4.33 -7.41
C TYR A 50 9.23 -3.73 -8.59
N LYS A 51 10.56 -3.79 -8.56
CA LYS A 51 11.42 -3.48 -9.72
C LYS A 51 11.06 -4.32 -10.96
N ASN A 52 10.78 -5.61 -10.77
CA ASN A 52 10.47 -6.55 -11.85
C ASN A 52 9.03 -7.07 -11.73
N ALA A 53 8.37 -7.31 -12.87
CA ALA A 53 6.99 -7.78 -12.88
C ALA A 53 6.85 -9.21 -12.31
N LYS A 54 5.87 -9.42 -11.42
CA LYS A 54 5.55 -10.70 -10.76
C LYS A 54 4.12 -11.14 -11.08
N THR A 55 3.80 -12.41 -10.86
CA THR A 55 2.41 -12.91 -10.84
C THR A 55 1.83 -12.74 -9.43
N VAL A 56 0.50 -12.75 -9.30
CA VAL A 56 -0.18 -12.71 -7.98
C VAL A 56 0.30 -13.85 -7.09
N ASP A 57 0.33 -15.08 -7.59
CA ASP A 57 0.78 -16.26 -6.81
C ASP A 57 2.20 -16.10 -6.26
N ALA A 58 3.12 -15.54 -7.05
CA ALA A 58 4.48 -15.30 -6.59
C ALA A 58 4.53 -14.23 -5.48
N VAL A 59 3.68 -13.20 -5.57
CA VAL A 59 3.55 -12.16 -4.55
C VAL A 59 2.92 -12.73 -3.28
N ILE A 60 1.84 -13.51 -3.37
CA ILE A 60 1.21 -14.17 -2.22
C ILE A 60 2.23 -15.08 -1.53
N LYS A 61 2.96 -15.91 -2.28
CA LYS A 61 4.00 -16.80 -1.72
C LYS A 61 5.10 -16.03 -0.99
N GLN A 62 5.52 -14.87 -1.52
CA GLN A 62 6.59 -14.06 -0.92
C GLN A 62 6.11 -13.25 0.29
N THR A 63 4.91 -12.68 0.23
CA THR A 63 4.38 -11.75 1.24
C THR A 63 3.56 -12.44 2.32
N GLN A 64 2.96 -13.60 2.01
CA GLN A 64 1.93 -14.31 2.78
C GLN A 64 0.61 -13.52 2.89
N ILE A 65 0.42 -12.49 2.07
CA ILE A 65 -0.82 -11.71 2.00
C ILE A 65 -1.70 -12.31 0.90
N THR A 66 -2.92 -12.72 1.24
CA THR A 66 -3.83 -13.42 0.31
C THR A 66 -4.75 -12.48 -0.49
N THR A 67 -4.91 -11.23 -0.04
CA THR A 67 -5.80 -10.22 -0.62
C THR A 67 -5.18 -9.47 -1.80
N VAL A 68 -4.04 -9.94 -2.31
CA VAL A 68 -3.24 -9.27 -3.34
C VAL A 68 -3.97 -9.24 -4.68
N GLN A 69 -4.04 -8.07 -5.28
CA GLN A 69 -4.62 -7.85 -6.61
C GLN A 69 -3.67 -7.06 -7.51
N ILE A 70 -3.74 -7.30 -8.82
CA ILE A 70 -3.00 -6.50 -9.81
C ILE A 70 -3.63 -5.12 -9.92
N VAL A 71 -2.81 -4.08 -9.84
CA VAL A 71 -3.24 -2.71 -10.10
C VAL A 71 -3.36 -2.48 -11.60
N ARG A 72 -4.57 -2.15 -12.06
CA ARG A 72 -4.86 -1.82 -13.46
C ARG A 72 -4.71 -0.33 -13.76
N ASP A 73 -5.10 0.51 -12.80
CA ASP A 73 -4.96 1.97 -12.84
C ASP A 73 -4.16 2.43 -11.62
N PRO A 74 -2.83 2.67 -11.78
CA PRO A 74 -1.97 3.10 -10.70
C PRO A 74 -2.37 4.42 -10.05
N GLU A 75 -2.88 5.38 -10.83
CA GLU A 75 -3.26 6.69 -10.31
C GLU A 75 -4.50 6.59 -9.44
N ALA A 76 -5.56 5.95 -9.96
CA ALA A 76 -6.79 5.76 -9.21
C ALA A 76 -6.58 4.90 -7.95
N THR A 77 -5.69 3.91 -8.02
CA THR A 77 -5.38 3.06 -6.86
C THR A 77 -4.56 3.81 -5.81
N LEU A 78 -3.59 4.63 -6.23
CA LEU A 78 -2.83 5.46 -5.30
C LEU A 78 -3.76 6.43 -4.57
N GLN A 79 -4.64 7.12 -5.32
CA GLN A 79 -5.65 8.01 -4.73
C GLN A 79 -6.57 7.27 -3.77
N TYR A 80 -6.98 6.04 -4.11
CA TYR A 80 -7.80 5.21 -3.23
C TYR A 80 -7.08 4.89 -1.91
N CYS A 81 -5.82 4.44 -1.96
CA CYS A 81 -5.04 4.05 -0.78
C CYS A 81 -4.60 5.25 0.09
N THR A 82 -4.85 6.46 -0.37
CA THR A 82 -4.50 7.73 0.31
C THR A 82 -5.71 8.65 0.46
N ASP A 83 -6.94 8.11 0.34
CA ASP A 83 -8.16 8.89 0.49
C ASP A 83 -8.41 9.19 1.97
N ASP A 84 -8.15 10.42 2.40
CA ASP A 84 -8.26 10.84 3.81
C ASP A 84 -9.66 10.63 4.41
N ARG A 85 -10.69 10.60 3.56
CA ARG A 85 -12.08 10.35 4.00
C ARG A 85 -12.29 8.93 4.52
N LYS A 86 -11.39 8.01 4.19
CA LYS A 86 -11.42 6.60 4.63
C LYS A 86 -10.44 6.28 5.74
N ARG A 87 -9.49 7.19 5.98
CA ARG A 87 -8.46 7.02 6.99
C ARG A 87 -9.11 6.93 8.36
N ASP A 88 -8.63 6.00 9.18
CA ASP A 88 -8.92 6.01 10.61
C ASP A 88 -8.35 7.32 11.19
N PRO A 89 -9.15 8.18 11.86
CA PRO A 89 -8.65 9.42 12.44
C PRO A 89 -7.49 9.25 13.43
N GLN A 90 -7.33 8.05 14.00
CA GLN A 90 -6.21 7.68 14.89
C GLN A 90 -5.17 6.79 14.21
N GLY A 91 -5.39 6.50 12.93
CA GLY A 91 -4.60 5.61 12.11
C GLY A 91 -3.29 6.22 11.60
N LYS A 92 -2.38 5.35 11.18
CA LYS A 92 -1.09 5.73 10.62
C LYS A 92 -1.12 5.71 9.10
N VAL A 93 -0.32 6.58 8.51
CA VAL A 93 0.13 6.44 7.11
C VAL A 93 1.35 5.53 7.10
N HIS A 94 1.35 4.57 6.19
CA HIS A 94 2.41 3.59 6.00
C HIS A 94 3.07 3.86 4.66
N ALA A 95 4.38 4.10 4.66
CA ALA A 95 5.14 4.33 3.44
C ALA A 95 6.54 3.74 3.55
N TYR A 96 7.09 3.33 2.43
CA TYR A 96 8.47 2.83 2.33
C TYR A 96 9.00 2.98 0.91
N GLY A 97 10.29 3.31 0.82
CA GLY A 97 11.04 3.36 -0.43
C GLY A 97 10.64 4.53 -1.34
N ASN A 98 11.19 4.51 -2.56
CA ASN A 98 10.91 5.54 -3.56
C ASN A 98 9.56 5.25 -4.24
N ILE A 99 8.49 5.78 -3.64
CA ILE A 99 7.14 5.69 -4.19
C ILE A 99 7.13 6.38 -5.56
N PRO A 100 6.75 5.67 -6.65
CA PRO A 100 6.73 6.28 -7.96
C PRO A 100 5.77 7.46 -7.98
N ALA A 101 6.22 8.57 -8.56
CA ALA A 101 5.36 9.73 -8.81
C ALA A 101 4.32 9.35 -9.87
N PHE A 102 3.20 8.77 -9.44
CA PHE A 102 2.18 8.29 -10.37
C PHE A 102 1.39 9.42 -11.02
N SER A 103 1.34 10.66 -10.49
CA SER A 103 0.89 11.90 -11.16
C SER A 103 0.69 13.06 -10.16
N LYS A 104 0.58 14.30 -10.64
CA LYS A 104 0.42 15.58 -9.89
C LYS A 104 -0.88 15.70 -9.04
N LYS A 105 -1.76 14.69 -9.05
CA LYS A 105 -3.12 14.73 -8.47
C LYS A 105 -3.34 13.86 -7.23
N ALA A 106 -2.44 12.92 -6.92
CA ALA A 106 -2.49 12.26 -5.62
C ALA A 106 -2.24 13.32 -4.55
N ASP A 107 -2.91 13.21 -3.40
CA ASP A 107 -2.87 14.27 -2.39
C ASP A 107 -1.44 14.48 -1.93
N LYS A 108 -0.85 15.58 -2.42
CA LYS A 108 0.58 15.83 -2.29
C LYS A 108 0.97 15.93 -0.83
N SER A 109 0.08 16.40 0.04
CA SER A 109 0.37 16.52 1.48
C SER A 109 0.58 15.16 2.15
N LEU A 110 -0.12 14.11 1.73
CA LEU A 110 0.04 12.76 2.30
C LEU A 110 1.28 12.06 1.74
N ILE A 111 1.57 12.27 0.46
CA ILE A 111 2.82 11.79 -0.15
C ILE A 111 4.00 12.53 0.46
N GLU A 112 3.90 13.84 0.67
CA GLU A 112 4.92 14.68 1.33
C GLU A 112 5.07 14.30 2.82
N GLU A 113 3.98 14.06 3.57
CA GLU A 113 4.03 13.56 4.96
C GLU A 113 4.68 12.16 5.03
N ALA A 114 4.34 11.28 4.09
CA ALA A 114 4.96 9.97 3.95
C ALA A 114 6.44 10.05 3.56
N ILE A 115 6.83 11.03 2.75
CA ILE A 115 8.20 11.26 2.29
C ILE A 115 9.05 11.91 3.40
N ASP A 116 8.53 12.91 4.12
CA ASP A 116 9.24 13.64 5.19
C ASP A 116 9.59 12.74 6.37
N LYS A 117 8.83 11.66 6.59
CA LYS A 117 9.11 10.67 7.65
C LYS A 117 10.23 9.69 7.31
N TYR A 118 10.65 9.60 6.04
CA TYR A 118 11.61 8.59 5.54
C TYR A 118 12.75 9.16 4.65
N LEU A 119 12.84 10.48 4.49
CA LEU A 119 13.96 11.15 3.80
C LEU A 119 15.14 11.57 4.72
N TYR A 120 15.19 11.11 5.97
CA TYR A 120 16.34 11.27 6.86
C TYR A 120 16.87 9.93 7.38
#